data_AF-A0A4U3MSP9-F1
#
_entry.id   AF-A0A4U3MSP9-F1
#
_cell.length_a   1.000
_cell.length_b   1.000
_cell.length_c   1.000
_cell.angle_alpha   90.00
_cell.angle_beta   90.00
_cell.angle_gamma   90.00
#
_symmetry.space_group_name_H-M   'P 1'
#
loop_
_entity.id
_entity.type
_entity.pdbx_description
1 polymer ?
#
loop_
_entity_poly.entity_id
_entity_poly.type
_entity_poly.pdbx_seq_one_letter_code
_entity_poly.pdbx_strand_id
1 'polypeptide(L)'
;MHLLRPPDRRRTATRLRGRLPDELPRLRRPRRPQRRDRPPGLGRRRHGLEGRRGHPPPGSLHRPEERAAADSRAGRAGRHDRRPVRRAVVTLAWGPLLAAYVVLVGLPTGLTLMTWWVGRSGATARLERAGAWGALAALVAISVLLVADLGRPERFHLMLVRFDNLASPISWGAKLIALKILLLLLVVFAVERRRPVGAPMPRATRVVAGLLLAVSFALALYPAALLARSWASPLAGSSGVVFLLTALLMGAAVVVLLGGDGRTALLGLLAASAVALALEALALAGRPGDRELLAELTTGAMAPLFWGLAVGAGLVLPAAGLLALPRNRVVTALCAVAVLAGAAATRYLLFAVGS
;
A
#
# COMPACT_ATOMS: atom_id res chain seq x y z
N MET A 1 -31.14 -49.67 -6.16
CA MET A 1 -30.28 -49.80 -4.96
C MET A 1 -29.02 -50.56 -5.35
N HIS A 2 -27.94 -49.85 -5.71
CA HIS A 2 -26.63 -50.44 -5.98
C HIS A 2 -25.64 -49.88 -4.95
N LEU A 3 -25.24 -50.75 -4.01
CA LEU A 3 -24.24 -50.47 -2.98
C LEU A 3 -22.84 -50.47 -3.60
N LEU A 4 -22.25 -49.29 -3.73
CA LEU A 4 -20.85 -49.11 -4.10
C LEU A 4 -19.96 -49.39 -2.87
N ARG A 5 -19.18 -50.47 -2.96
CA ARG A 5 -18.09 -50.83 -2.03
C ARG A 5 -17.00 -49.75 -2.04
N PRO A 6 -16.45 -49.34 -0.88
CA PRO A 6 -15.26 -48.49 -0.82
C PRO A 6 -13.98 -49.29 -1.15
N PRO A 7 -12.97 -48.67 -1.78
CA PRO A 7 -11.70 -49.33 -2.08
C PRO A 7 -10.80 -49.41 -0.84
N ASP A 8 -10.24 -50.61 -0.68
CA ASP A 8 -9.37 -51.06 0.40
C ASP A 8 -8.01 -50.36 0.36
N ARG A 9 -7.72 -49.50 1.34
CA ARG A 9 -6.44 -48.78 1.52
C ARG A 9 -5.52 -49.52 2.49
N ARG A 10 -5.22 -50.79 2.21
CA ARG A 10 -4.18 -51.53 2.93
C ARG A 10 -3.34 -52.32 1.94
N ARG A 11 -2.15 -51.82 1.61
CA ARG A 11 -0.90 -52.56 1.31
C ARG A 11 0.02 -51.74 0.41
N THR A 12 0.95 -51.01 1.01
CA THR A 12 2.32 -50.79 0.48
C THR A 12 3.15 -50.04 1.53
N ALA A 13 3.41 -50.71 2.66
CA ALA A 13 4.46 -50.32 3.60
C ALA A 13 5.54 -51.39 3.57
N THR A 14 6.22 -51.49 2.43
CA THR A 14 7.31 -52.46 2.23
C THR A 14 8.63 -51.77 2.51
N ARG A 15 9.16 -52.07 3.70
CA ARG A 15 10.58 -52.26 4.03
C ARG A 15 11.60 -51.44 3.23
N LEU A 16 12.10 -50.37 3.85
CA LEU A 16 13.48 -49.92 3.70
C LEU A 16 14.05 -49.60 5.10
N ARG A 17 14.30 -50.66 5.88
CA ARG A 17 15.21 -50.61 7.04
C ARG A 17 16.64 -50.76 6.48
N GLY A 18 17.21 -49.64 6.05
CA GLY A 18 18.64 -49.52 5.75
C GLY A 18 19.40 -49.21 7.04
N ARG A 19 20.42 -50.02 7.33
CA ARG A 19 21.38 -49.90 8.43
C ARG A 19 21.91 -48.46 8.56
N LEU A 20 21.80 -47.89 9.76
CA LEU A 20 22.60 -46.76 10.19
C LEU A 20 23.98 -47.28 10.63
N PRO A 21 25.10 -46.76 10.10
CA PRO A 21 26.41 -47.01 10.67
C PRO A 21 26.53 -46.25 12.01
N ASP A 22 26.72 -47.01 13.08
CA ASP A 22 27.29 -46.55 14.34
C ASP A 22 28.72 -46.08 14.05
N GLU A 23 28.97 -44.77 13.98
CA GLU A 23 30.23 -44.10 14.37
C GLU A 23 30.06 -42.59 14.14
N LEU A 24 29.65 -41.85 15.17
CA LEU A 24 29.76 -40.39 15.19
C LEU A 24 30.97 -40.00 16.07
N PRO A 25 31.98 -39.31 15.51
CA PRO A 25 33.11 -38.82 16.28
C PRO A 25 32.64 -37.74 17.28
N ARG A 26 33.04 -37.93 18.54
CA ARG A 26 32.79 -37.01 19.66
C ARG A 26 33.38 -35.63 19.34
N LEU A 27 32.55 -34.70 18.85
CA LEU A 27 32.93 -33.31 18.67
C LEU A 27 33.17 -32.65 20.04
N ARG A 28 34.43 -32.32 20.29
CA ARG A 28 34.90 -31.50 21.41
C ARG A 28 34.09 -30.20 21.49
N ARG A 29 33.49 -29.97 22.65
CA ARG A 29 32.83 -28.70 23.00
C ARG A 29 33.85 -27.54 22.91
N PRO A 30 33.54 -26.42 22.24
CA PRO A 30 34.37 -25.23 22.31
C PRO A 30 34.31 -24.62 23.71
N ARG A 31 35.50 -24.31 24.25
CA ARG A 31 35.72 -23.60 25.52
C ARG A 31 34.96 -22.28 25.53
N ARG A 32 34.21 -22.03 26.61
CA ARG A 32 33.59 -20.73 26.92
C ARG A 32 34.67 -19.65 27.00
N PRO A 33 34.49 -18.48 26.37
CA PRO A 33 35.33 -17.32 26.63
C PRO A 33 35.11 -16.83 28.06
N GLN A 34 36.25 -16.68 28.75
CA GLN A 34 36.42 -16.20 30.09
C GLN A 34 35.92 -14.75 30.20
N ARG A 35 35.01 -14.53 31.16
CA ARG A 35 34.41 -13.25 31.50
C ARG A 35 35.52 -12.33 32.04
N ARG A 36 35.93 -11.33 31.25
CA ARG A 36 36.86 -10.29 31.70
C ARG A 36 36.08 -9.22 32.46
N ASP A 37 36.51 -8.98 33.68
CA ASP A 37 36.08 -7.91 34.56
C ASP A 37 36.30 -6.53 33.91
N ARG A 38 35.28 -5.68 33.98
CA ARG A 38 35.40 -4.25 33.68
C ARG A 38 35.52 -3.49 35.00
N PRO A 39 36.47 -2.55 35.12
CA PRO A 39 36.62 -1.72 36.31
C PRO A 39 35.49 -0.67 36.43
N PRO A 40 35.13 -0.26 37.65
CA PRO A 40 34.24 0.87 37.87
C PRO A 40 35.03 2.18 37.83
N GLY A 41 34.55 3.17 37.09
CA GLY A 41 35.11 4.51 37.26
C GLY A 41 34.74 5.53 36.19
N LEU A 42 34.32 6.70 36.70
CA LEU A 42 34.50 8.03 36.14
C LEU A 42 33.42 8.54 35.17
N GLY A 43 32.35 9.07 35.79
CA GLY A 43 32.12 10.52 35.84
C GLY A 43 32.02 11.28 34.52
N ARG A 44 30.81 11.77 34.22
CA ARG A 44 30.62 13.00 33.43
C ARG A 44 29.29 13.66 33.80
N ARG A 45 29.40 14.66 34.69
CA ARG A 45 29.20 16.10 34.42
C ARG A 45 27.80 16.46 33.93
N ARG A 46 27.01 16.94 34.90
CA ARG A 46 25.90 17.89 34.74
C ARG A 46 26.42 19.20 34.13
N HIS A 47 25.80 19.63 33.04
CA HIS A 47 25.59 21.02 32.63
C HIS A 47 24.21 21.01 31.95
N GLY A 48 23.17 21.71 32.38
CA GLY A 48 23.14 22.97 33.10
C GLY A 48 23.17 24.11 32.10
N LEU A 49 22.07 24.33 31.38
CA LEU A 49 21.73 25.60 30.72
C LEU A 49 20.20 25.72 30.63
N GLU A 50 19.63 26.27 31.70
CA GLU A 50 18.40 27.06 31.65
C GLU A 50 18.62 28.25 30.72
N GLY A 51 17.73 28.42 29.75
CA GLY A 51 17.82 29.48 28.76
C GLY A 51 16.45 29.98 28.35
N ARG A 52 16.00 31.02 29.06
CA ARG A 52 15.10 32.10 28.60
C ARG A 52 13.75 31.72 28.00
N ARG A 53 12.73 31.81 28.87
CA ARG A 53 11.37 32.21 28.50
C ARG A 53 11.39 33.71 28.13
N GLY A 54 11.02 34.03 26.90
CA GLY A 54 10.69 35.38 26.46
C GLY A 54 9.20 35.46 26.16
N HIS A 55 8.45 36.14 27.03
CA HIS A 55 7.08 36.57 26.79
C HIS A 55 7.05 37.70 25.75
N PRO A 56 6.15 37.67 24.75
CA PRO A 56 5.65 38.88 24.12
C PRO A 56 4.40 39.42 24.88
N PRO A 57 4.22 40.75 24.95
CA PRO A 57 3.16 41.42 25.72
C PRO A 57 1.77 41.31 25.07
N PRO A 58 0.68 41.44 25.86
CA PRO A 58 -0.69 41.47 25.36
C PRO A 58 -1.02 42.83 24.76
N GLY A 59 -1.08 42.89 23.42
CA GLY A 59 -1.60 44.03 22.67
C GLY A 59 -3.10 43.93 22.50
N SER A 60 -3.82 44.70 23.30
CA SER A 60 -5.24 45.01 23.21
C SER A 60 -5.54 45.82 21.93
N LEU A 61 -6.39 45.28 21.06
CA LEU A 61 -7.18 46.11 20.14
C LEU A 61 -8.62 45.63 20.15
N HIS A 62 -9.40 46.34 20.95
CA HIS A 62 -10.84 46.54 20.76
C HIS A 62 -11.15 46.77 19.28
N ARG A 63 -12.15 46.05 18.76
CA ARG A 63 -12.98 46.59 17.69
C ARG A 63 -14.45 46.40 18.05
N PRO A 64 -15.28 47.47 18.00
CA PRO A 64 -16.63 47.44 18.55
C PRO A 64 -17.59 46.67 17.65
N GLU A 65 -18.51 45.95 18.29
CA GLU A 65 -19.88 45.85 17.82
C GLU A 65 -20.46 47.26 17.64
N GLU A 66 -21.10 47.56 16.50
CA GLU A 66 -22.47 48.08 16.51
C GLU A 66 -23.00 48.42 15.09
N ARG A 67 -24.30 48.15 14.96
CA ARG A 67 -25.31 48.77 14.08
C ARG A 67 -25.68 48.06 12.78
N ALA A 68 -26.71 47.25 12.98
CA ALA A 68 -27.86 47.07 12.10
C ALA A 68 -28.43 48.38 11.52
N ALA A 69 -28.82 48.30 10.25
CA ALA A 69 -29.99 48.94 9.64
C ALA A 69 -30.31 48.08 8.41
N ALA A 70 -31.35 47.24 8.43
CA ALA A 70 -32.70 47.63 8.06
C ALA A 70 -32.73 48.37 6.71
N ASP A 71 -32.87 47.62 5.61
CA ASP A 71 -33.80 48.08 4.60
C ASP A 71 -34.48 46.93 3.87
N SER A 72 -35.81 47.05 3.83
CA SER A 72 -36.75 46.10 3.28
C SER A 72 -37.33 46.69 1.99
N ARG A 73 -37.72 45.79 1.08
CA ARG A 73 -38.62 45.99 -0.08
C ARG A 73 -37.96 46.46 -1.37
N ALA A 74 -37.95 45.58 -2.36
CA ALA A 74 -38.76 45.76 -3.56
C ALA A 74 -38.74 44.47 -4.40
N GLY A 75 -39.93 43.92 -4.64
CA GLY A 75 -40.12 42.72 -5.44
C GLY A 75 -39.63 42.89 -6.88
N ARG A 76 -38.95 41.87 -7.38
CA ARG A 76 -38.82 41.65 -8.83
C ARG A 76 -39.14 40.20 -9.13
N ALA A 77 -40.39 40.01 -9.49
CA ALA A 77 -40.89 38.80 -10.12
C ALA A 77 -40.19 38.59 -11.47
N GLY A 78 -39.94 37.31 -11.79
CA GLY A 78 -39.97 36.84 -13.17
C GLY A 78 -38.72 37.06 -14.00
N ARG A 79 -37.71 36.21 -13.78
CA ARG A 79 -36.98 35.51 -14.86
C ARG A 79 -36.18 34.40 -14.22
N HIS A 80 -36.72 33.18 -14.26
CA HIS A 80 -35.92 31.97 -14.08
C HIS A 80 -34.97 31.86 -15.27
N ASP A 81 -33.87 32.60 -15.16
CA ASP A 81 -32.69 32.46 -15.98
C ASP A 81 -32.19 31.03 -15.74
N ARG A 82 -32.63 30.10 -16.60
CA ARG A 82 -32.10 28.74 -16.70
C ARG A 82 -30.67 28.89 -17.21
N ARG A 83 -29.78 29.35 -16.33
CA ARG A 83 -28.35 29.35 -16.59
C ARG A 83 -28.01 27.92 -17.00
N PRO A 84 -27.43 27.71 -18.19
CA PRO A 84 -27.03 26.38 -18.60
C PRO A 84 -26.18 25.82 -17.47
N VAL A 85 -26.60 24.67 -16.93
CA VAL A 85 -25.82 23.90 -15.97
C VAL A 85 -24.50 23.62 -16.66
N ARG A 86 -23.51 24.49 -16.44
CA ARG A 86 -22.14 24.26 -16.89
C ARG A 86 -21.76 22.97 -16.22
N ARG A 87 -21.68 21.88 -17.01
CA ARG A 87 -21.12 20.62 -16.56
C ARG A 87 -19.80 20.99 -15.92
N ALA A 88 -19.72 20.85 -14.60
CA ALA A 88 -18.49 21.04 -13.87
C ALA A 88 -17.53 20.01 -14.46
N VAL A 89 -16.63 20.46 -15.32
CA VAL A 89 -15.49 19.65 -15.73
C VAL A 89 -14.76 19.41 -14.42
N VAL A 90 -14.69 18.16 -13.98
CA VAL A 90 -13.93 17.75 -12.81
C VAL A 90 -12.49 18.12 -13.09
N THR A 91 -12.09 19.31 -12.69
CA THR A 91 -10.72 19.75 -12.77
C THR A 91 -10.02 19.09 -11.61
N LEU A 92 -9.40 17.94 -11.87
CA LEU A 92 -8.49 17.32 -10.91
C LEU A 92 -7.51 18.40 -10.48
N ALA A 93 -7.63 18.87 -9.25
CA ALA A 93 -6.83 19.97 -8.75
C ALA A 93 -5.32 19.67 -8.80
N TRP A 94 -4.97 18.40 -8.94
CA TRP A 94 -3.63 17.91 -9.22
C TRP A 94 -3.68 17.14 -10.54
N GLY A 95 -2.66 17.31 -11.37
CA GLY A 95 -2.62 16.76 -12.71
C GLY A 95 -2.85 15.24 -12.76
N PRO A 96 -3.26 14.70 -13.91
CA PRO A 96 -3.53 13.27 -14.10
C PRO A 96 -2.31 12.37 -13.80
N LEU A 97 -1.10 12.92 -13.89
CA LEU A 97 0.15 12.22 -13.55
C LEU A 97 0.23 11.84 -12.08
N LEU A 98 -0.26 12.70 -11.17
CA LEU A 98 -0.27 12.38 -9.75
C LEU A 98 -1.32 11.32 -9.41
N ALA A 99 -2.49 11.38 -10.07
CA ALA A 99 -3.49 10.33 -9.95
C ALA A 99 -2.89 8.97 -10.34
N ALA A 100 -2.18 8.94 -11.46
CA ALA A 100 -1.45 7.76 -11.92
C ALA A 100 -0.36 7.32 -10.91
N TYR A 101 0.38 8.26 -10.32
CA TYR A 101 1.35 7.96 -9.26
C TYR A 101 0.71 7.28 -8.04
N VAL A 102 -0.39 7.84 -7.51
CA VAL A 102 -1.13 7.31 -6.34
C VAL A 102 -1.67 5.90 -6.61
N VAL A 103 -2.13 5.66 -7.84
CA VAL A 103 -2.54 4.33 -8.29
C VAL A 103 -1.33 3.38 -8.34
N LEU A 104 -0.30 3.74 -9.11
CA LEU A 104 0.79 2.84 -9.48
C LEU A 104 1.73 2.50 -8.32
N VAL A 105 1.90 3.38 -7.32
CA VAL A 105 2.76 3.08 -6.14
C VAL A 105 2.31 1.84 -5.36
N GLY A 106 1.05 1.41 -5.53
CA GLY A 106 0.51 0.17 -4.97
C GLY A 106 1.12 -1.09 -5.55
N LEU A 107 1.52 -1.08 -6.83
CA LEU A 107 2.09 -2.23 -7.52
C LEU A 107 3.41 -2.70 -6.89
N PRO A 108 4.48 -1.88 -6.81
CA PRO A 108 5.75 -2.35 -6.26
C PRO A 108 5.66 -2.64 -4.76
N THR A 109 4.78 -1.96 -4.02
CA THR A 109 4.54 -2.22 -2.58
C THR A 109 3.82 -3.53 -2.36
N GLY A 110 2.68 -3.72 -3.01
CA GLY A 110 1.93 -4.96 -3.04
C GLY A 110 2.77 -6.15 -3.45
N LEU A 111 3.46 -6.05 -4.59
CA LEU A 111 4.26 -7.15 -5.13
C LEU A 111 5.36 -7.59 -4.16
N THR A 112 6.03 -6.64 -3.51
CA THR A 112 7.05 -6.96 -2.49
C THR A 112 6.45 -7.70 -1.29
N LEU A 113 5.30 -7.24 -0.78
CA LEU A 113 4.64 -7.84 0.38
C LEU A 113 4.09 -9.25 0.05
N MET A 114 3.50 -9.40 -1.14
CA MET A 114 2.88 -10.66 -1.58
C MET A 114 3.91 -11.70 -1.99
N THR A 115 5.00 -11.31 -2.64
CA THR A 115 6.10 -12.24 -2.96
C THR A 115 6.76 -12.75 -1.68
N TRP A 116 6.93 -11.89 -0.66
CA TRP A 116 7.42 -12.32 0.64
C TRP A 116 6.44 -13.25 1.37
N TRP A 117 5.14 -12.93 1.36
CA TRP A 117 4.09 -13.75 1.97
C TRP A 117 4.04 -15.15 1.35
N VAL A 118 3.95 -15.24 0.02
CA VAL A 118 3.97 -16.51 -0.72
C VAL A 118 5.33 -17.20 -0.58
N GLY A 119 6.42 -16.43 -0.48
CA GLY A 119 7.78 -16.89 -0.15
C GLY A 119 7.82 -17.73 1.11
N ARG A 120 7.17 -17.26 2.17
CA ARG A 120 7.10 -17.96 3.46
C ARG A 120 6.37 -19.30 3.37
N SER A 121 5.44 -19.45 2.42
CA SER A 121 4.72 -20.70 2.16
C SER A 121 5.44 -21.66 1.20
N GLY A 122 6.65 -21.33 0.75
CA GLY A 122 7.46 -22.18 -0.14
C GLY A 122 7.50 -21.71 -1.59
N ALA A 123 7.57 -20.39 -1.84
CA ALA A 123 7.72 -19.89 -3.20
C ALA A 123 8.98 -20.44 -3.89
N THR A 124 8.91 -20.53 -5.22
CA THR A 124 10.08 -20.85 -6.03
C THR A 124 11.03 -19.64 -6.07
N ALA A 125 12.35 -19.90 -6.16
CA ALA A 125 13.35 -18.85 -6.36
C ALA A 125 13.08 -18.00 -7.62
N ARG A 126 12.41 -18.58 -8.63
CA ARG A 126 11.96 -17.86 -9.82
C ARG A 126 10.95 -16.78 -9.47
N LEU A 127 9.97 -17.06 -8.61
CA LEU A 127 8.96 -16.09 -8.19
C LEU A 127 9.59 -14.98 -7.33
N GLU A 128 10.51 -15.32 -6.42
CA GLU A 128 11.24 -14.31 -5.63
C GLU A 128 12.03 -13.36 -6.54
N ARG A 129 12.77 -13.90 -7.51
CA ARG A 129 13.54 -13.11 -8.48
C ARG A 129 12.63 -12.24 -9.35
N ALA A 130 11.59 -12.82 -9.94
CA ALA A 130 10.65 -12.09 -10.79
C ALA A 130 9.90 -11.00 -10.01
N GLY A 131 9.52 -11.29 -8.77
CA GLY A 131 8.91 -10.34 -7.85
C GLY A 131 9.79 -9.15 -7.51
N ALA A 132 11.06 -9.42 -7.17
CA ALA A 132 12.02 -8.37 -6.84
C ALA A 132 12.34 -7.47 -8.04
N TRP A 133 12.62 -8.05 -9.21
CA TRP A 133 12.85 -7.30 -10.45
C TRP A 133 11.61 -6.54 -10.91
N GLY A 134 10.43 -7.17 -10.85
CA GLY A 134 9.17 -6.52 -11.21
C GLY A 134 8.85 -5.33 -10.30
N ALA A 135 9.08 -5.46 -9.00
CA ALA A 135 8.89 -4.37 -8.05
C ALA A 135 9.89 -3.24 -8.29
N LEU A 136 11.15 -3.55 -8.60
CA LEU A 136 12.17 -2.56 -8.92
C LEU A 136 11.83 -1.81 -10.22
N ALA A 137 11.49 -2.52 -11.28
CA ALA A 137 11.12 -1.93 -12.57
C ALA A 137 9.90 -1.01 -12.45
N ALA A 138 8.83 -1.47 -11.78
CA ALA A 138 7.64 -0.65 -11.53
C ALA A 138 7.99 0.60 -10.73
N LEU A 139 8.81 0.49 -9.69
CA LEU A 139 9.19 1.64 -8.85
C LEU A 139 10.07 2.66 -9.60
N VAL A 140 10.97 2.19 -10.48
CA VAL A 140 11.75 3.07 -11.37
C VAL A 140 10.83 3.81 -12.32
N ALA A 141 9.87 3.11 -12.97
CA ALA A 141 8.90 3.75 -13.86
C ALA A 141 8.06 4.82 -13.15
N ILE A 142 7.62 4.55 -11.92
CA ILE A 142 6.89 5.50 -11.08
C ILE A 142 7.77 6.69 -10.68
N SER A 143 9.05 6.47 -10.44
CA SER A 143 10.00 7.54 -10.13
C SER A 143 10.20 8.48 -11.32
N VAL A 144 10.30 7.92 -12.54
CA VAL A 144 10.37 8.70 -13.78
C VAL A 144 9.09 9.51 -13.99
N LEU A 145 7.92 8.90 -13.76
CA LEU A 145 6.63 9.59 -13.84
C LEU A 145 6.56 10.79 -12.88
N LEU A 146 7.03 10.62 -11.65
CA LEU A 146 7.04 11.67 -10.64
C LEU A 146 8.02 12.81 -11.00
N VAL A 147 9.18 12.48 -11.57
CA VAL A 147 10.13 13.49 -12.07
C VAL A 147 9.51 14.28 -13.23
N ALA A 148 8.80 13.61 -14.13
CA ALA A 148 8.09 14.25 -15.24
C ALA A 148 6.97 15.19 -14.75
N ASP A 149 6.19 14.77 -13.74
CA ASP A 149 5.14 15.60 -13.12
C ASP A 149 5.71 16.87 -12.48
N LEU A 150 6.88 16.79 -11.85
CA LEU A 150 7.55 17.95 -11.26
C LEU A 150 8.13 18.93 -12.30
N GLY A 151 8.28 18.50 -13.56
CA GLY A 151 8.84 19.27 -14.67
C GLY A 151 10.29 19.74 -14.50
N ARG A 152 10.94 19.40 -13.37
CA ARG A 152 12.30 19.83 -13.01
C ARG A 152 12.99 18.76 -12.16
N PRO A 153 13.92 17.97 -12.71
CA PRO A 153 14.61 16.91 -11.96
C PRO A 153 15.42 17.44 -10.77
N GLU A 154 15.84 18.70 -10.82
CA GLU A 154 16.56 19.38 -9.73
C GLU A 154 15.69 19.47 -8.47
N ARG A 155 14.36 19.67 -8.62
CA ARG A 155 13.43 19.70 -7.47
C ARG A 155 13.35 18.35 -6.78
N PHE A 156 13.33 17.27 -7.56
CA PHE A 156 13.34 15.92 -7.01
C PHE A 156 14.64 15.64 -6.23
N HIS A 157 15.78 16.03 -6.79
CA HIS A 157 17.07 15.91 -6.10
C HIS A 157 17.09 16.71 -4.77
N LEU A 158 16.62 17.96 -4.79
CA LEU A 158 16.55 18.79 -3.58
C LEU A 158 15.61 18.18 -2.52
N MET A 159 14.49 17.58 -2.92
CA MET A 159 13.58 16.89 -2.00
C MET A 159 14.20 15.65 -1.32
N LEU A 160 15.14 14.99 -2.00
CA LEU A 160 15.87 13.84 -1.46
C LEU A 160 16.98 14.27 -0.51
N VAL A 161 17.76 15.29 -0.89
CA VAL A 161 18.98 15.69 -0.17
C VAL A 161 18.70 16.65 0.99
N ARG A 162 17.71 17.54 0.89
CA ARG A 162 17.37 18.45 1.98
C ARG A 162 16.57 17.73 3.06
N PHE A 163 17.22 17.44 4.17
CA PHE A 163 16.59 16.86 5.34
C PHE A 163 15.78 17.88 6.15
N ASP A 164 15.92 19.17 5.89
CA ASP A 164 15.28 20.23 6.70
C ASP A 164 13.75 20.31 6.51
N ASN A 165 13.21 19.70 5.44
CA ASN A 165 11.77 19.73 5.12
C ASN A 165 11.06 18.42 5.51
N LEU A 166 11.22 17.96 6.75
CA LEU A 166 10.50 16.78 7.28
C LEU A 166 9.01 17.03 7.50
N ALA A 167 8.58 18.29 7.49
CA ALA A 167 7.16 18.64 7.61
C ALA A 167 6.37 18.33 6.33
N SER A 168 7.02 18.34 5.16
CA SER A 168 6.35 18.11 3.88
C SER A 168 6.06 16.61 3.65
N PRO A 169 4.77 16.20 3.52
CA PRO A 169 4.43 14.83 3.15
C PRO A 169 5.02 14.42 1.80
N ILE A 170 5.16 15.35 0.85
CA ILE A 170 5.71 15.05 -0.47
C ILE A 170 7.19 14.65 -0.38
N SER A 171 7.99 15.28 0.50
CA SER A 171 9.39 14.87 0.71
C SER A 171 9.50 13.45 1.29
N TRP A 172 8.59 13.07 2.19
CA TRP A 172 8.54 11.70 2.73
C TRP A 172 8.32 10.65 1.63
N GLY A 173 7.44 10.92 0.68
CA GLY A 173 7.19 10.04 -0.46
C GLY A 173 8.46 9.77 -1.28
N ALA A 174 9.18 10.84 -1.65
CA ALA A 174 10.44 10.72 -2.39
C ALA A 174 11.50 9.92 -1.62
N LYS A 175 11.66 10.20 -0.32
CA LYS A 175 12.63 9.50 0.56
C LYS A 175 12.28 8.02 0.71
N LEU A 176 11.01 7.68 0.88
CA LEU A 176 10.55 6.30 0.96
C LEU A 176 10.78 5.54 -0.36
N ILE A 177 10.51 6.16 -1.50
CA ILE A 177 10.78 5.58 -2.82
C ILE A 177 12.28 5.31 -3.00
N ALA A 178 13.12 6.31 -2.74
CA ALA A 178 14.57 6.17 -2.88
C ALA A 178 15.14 5.08 -1.96
N LEU A 179 14.71 5.06 -0.69
CA LEU A 179 15.09 4.02 0.26
C LEU A 179 14.63 2.64 -0.22
N LYS A 180 13.41 2.52 -0.75
CA LYS A 180 12.90 1.25 -1.28
C LYS A 180 13.68 0.78 -2.51
N ILE A 181 14.05 1.67 -3.43
CA ILE A 181 14.89 1.33 -4.59
C ILE A 181 16.23 0.74 -4.10
N LEU A 182 16.89 1.40 -3.16
CA LEU A 182 18.15 0.91 -2.59
C LEU A 182 17.99 -0.49 -1.97
N LEU A 183 16.95 -0.69 -1.16
CA LEU A 183 16.69 -1.98 -0.51
C LEU A 183 16.35 -3.08 -1.52
N LEU A 184 15.59 -2.76 -2.58
CA LEU A 184 15.29 -3.69 -3.67
C LEU A 184 16.56 -4.09 -4.42
N LEU A 185 17.46 -3.14 -4.73
CA LEU A 185 18.75 -3.45 -5.36
C LEU A 185 19.57 -4.43 -4.51
N LEU A 186 19.64 -4.21 -3.19
CA LEU A 186 20.32 -5.12 -2.27
C LEU A 186 19.68 -6.51 -2.23
N VAL A 187 18.34 -6.59 -2.25
CA VAL A 187 17.61 -7.87 -2.29
C VAL A 187 17.82 -8.58 -3.62
N VAL A 188 17.70 -7.89 -4.75
CA VAL A 188 17.96 -8.43 -6.09
C VAL A 188 19.39 -8.98 -6.15
N PHE A 189 20.38 -8.19 -5.72
CA PHE A 189 21.77 -8.64 -5.66
C PHE A 189 21.94 -9.89 -4.79
N ALA A 190 21.31 -9.94 -3.62
CA ALA A 190 21.37 -11.07 -2.72
C ALA A 190 20.64 -12.31 -3.27
N VAL A 191 19.56 -12.14 -4.04
CA VAL A 191 18.84 -13.23 -4.70
C VAL A 191 19.67 -13.79 -5.85
N GLU A 192 20.31 -12.94 -6.65
CA GLU A 192 21.15 -13.38 -7.79
C GLU A 192 22.41 -14.11 -7.35
N ARG A 193 23.02 -13.71 -6.22
CA ARG A 193 24.23 -14.36 -5.70
C ARG A 193 23.99 -15.65 -4.94
N ARG A 194 22.74 -16.07 -4.71
CA ARG A 194 22.46 -17.31 -3.98
C ARG A 194 22.76 -18.54 -4.82
N ARG A 195 23.77 -19.29 -4.39
CA ARG A 195 24.01 -20.68 -4.76
C ARG A 195 24.37 -21.46 -3.49
N PRO A 196 23.71 -22.59 -3.15
CA PRO A 196 22.57 -23.24 -3.83
C PRO A 196 21.20 -22.63 -3.50
N VAL A 197 20.21 -22.91 -4.36
CA VAL A 197 18.79 -22.55 -4.15
C VAL A 197 18.29 -23.21 -2.85
N GLY A 198 17.80 -22.41 -1.90
CA GLY A 198 17.33 -22.89 -0.59
C GLY A 198 18.33 -22.71 0.56
N ALA A 199 19.54 -22.21 0.31
CA ALA A 199 20.46 -21.83 1.37
C ALA A 199 19.82 -20.74 2.27
N PRO A 200 20.00 -20.81 3.60
CA PRO A 200 19.41 -19.84 4.52
C PRO A 200 19.92 -18.44 4.22
N MET A 201 19.02 -17.46 4.26
CA MET A 201 19.37 -16.05 4.12
C MET A 201 20.44 -15.65 5.16
N PRO A 202 21.55 -15.01 4.75
CA PRO A 202 22.45 -14.34 5.68
C PRO A 202 21.66 -13.39 6.59
N ARG A 203 22.09 -13.22 7.85
CA ARG A 203 21.41 -12.34 8.81
C ARG A 203 21.22 -10.92 8.26
N ALA A 204 22.24 -10.38 7.58
CA ALA A 204 22.17 -9.09 6.92
C ALA A 204 21.03 -9.01 5.89
N THR A 205 20.89 -10.01 5.02
CA THR A 205 19.79 -10.03 4.02
C THR A 205 18.42 -10.12 4.68
N ARG A 206 18.29 -10.81 5.82
CA ARG A 206 17.04 -10.84 6.58
C ARG A 206 16.67 -9.48 7.16
N VAL A 207 17.66 -8.73 7.66
CA VAL A 207 17.44 -7.34 8.13
C VAL A 207 17.02 -6.44 6.96
N VAL A 208 17.70 -6.54 5.82
CA VAL A 208 17.35 -5.78 4.61
C VAL A 208 15.93 -6.13 4.14
N ALA A 209 15.56 -7.41 4.12
CA ALA A 209 14.22 -7.85 3.76
C ALA A 209 13.16 -7.33 4.75
N GLY A 210 13.44 -7.39 6.06
CA GLY A 210 12.55 -6.83 7.08
C GLY A 210 12.34 -5.32 6.92
N LEU A 211 13.41 -4.57 6.66
CA LEU A 211 13.33 -3.13 6.38
C LEU A 211 12.58 -2.84 5.08
N LEU A 212 12.80 -3.65 4.04
CA LEU A 212 12.07 -3.55 2.78
C LEU A 212 10.57 -3.76 2.96
N LEU A 213 10.16 -4.70 3.82
CA LEU A 213 8.74 -4.91 4.16
C LEU A 213 8.17 -3.71 4.91
N ALA A 214 8.89 -3.19 5.91
CA ALA A 214 8.47 -2.01 6.65
C ALA A 214 8.28 -0.79 5.74
N VAL A 215 9.24 -0.52 4.84
CA VAL A 215 9.16 0.56 3.86
C VAL A 215 8.04 0.31 2.84
N SER A 216 7.80 -0.94 2.44
CA SER A 216 6.70 -1.29 1.53
C SER A 216 5.34 -1.05 2.16
N PHE A 217 5.20 -1.36 3.46
CA PHE A 217 4.00 -1.06 4.23
C PHE A 217 3.79 0.45 4.38
N ALA A 218 4.84 1.18 4.72
CA ALA A 218 4.80 2.65 4.81
C ALA A 218 4.40 3.29 3.47
N LEU A 219 4.96 2.83 2.35
CA LEU A 219 4.58 3.31 1.01
C LEU A 219 3.17 2.90 0.59
N ALA A 220 2.64 1.78 1.09
CA ALA A 220 1.27 1.38 0.81
C ALA A 220 0.25 2.32 1.49
N LEU A 221 0.58 2.80 2.70
CA LEU A 221 -0.24 3.76 3.46
C LEU A 221 0.02 5.22 3.08
N TYR A 222 1.20 5.49 2.51
CA TYR A 222 1.66 6.85 2.21
C TYR A 222 0.66 7.70 1.42
N PRO A 223 0.01 7.19 0.34
CA PRO A 223 -0.95 8.00 -0.40
C PRO A 223 -2.14 8.48 0.44
N ALA A 224 -2.63 7.66 1.38
CA ALA A 224 -3.68 8.08 2.30
C ALA A 224 -3.22 9.22 3.21
N ALA A 225 -2.00 9.10 3.77
CA ALA A 225 -1.42 10.15 4.62
C ALA A 225 -1.09 11.43 3.83
N LEU A 226 -0.62 11.30 2.58
CA LEU A 226 -0.41 12.40 1.67
C LEU A 226 -1.73 13.12 1.44
N LEU A 227 -2.76 12.40 0.98
CA LEU A 227 -4.07 12.95 0.71
C LEU A 227 -4.65 13.59 1.98
N ALA A 228 -4.60 12.96 3.14
CA ALA A 228 -5.20 13.50 4.37
C ALA A 228 -4.55 14.80 4.85
N ARG A 229 -3.28 15.03 4.52
CA ARG A 229 -2.53 16.22 4.94
C ARG A 229 -2.53 17.33 3.91
N SER A 230 -2.38 16.98 2.64
CA SER A 230 -2.41 17.97 1.58
C SER A 230 -3.83 18.38 1.26
N TRP A 231 -4.78 17.46 1.45
CA TRP A 231 -6.17 17.57 1.07
C TRP A 231 -7.07 17.32 2.28
N ALA A 232 -7.94 18.27 2.60
CA ALA A 232 -8.98 18.08 3.60
C ALA A 232 -10.10 17.13 3.12
N SER A 233 -9.78 16.15 2.26
CA SER A 233 -10.74 15.15 1.80
C SER A 233 -11.08 14.25 3.00
N PRO A 234 -12.36 14.19 3.41
CA PRO A 234 -12.79 13.35 4.53
C PRO A 234 -12.45 11.86 4.34
N LEU A 235 -12.40 11.42 3.08
CA LEU A 235 -12.04 10.06 2.66
C LEU A 235 -10.58 9.71 2.94
N ALA A 236 -9.69 10.69 2.88
CA ALA A 236 -8.27 10.44 2.98
C ALA A 236 -7.84 10.06 4.41
N GLY A 237 -8.54 10.57 5.42
CA GLY A 237 -8.24 10.31 6.84
C GLY A 237 -8.49 8.87 7.27
N SER A 238 -9.50 8.19 6.73
CA SER A 238 -9.85 6.80 7.07
C SER A 238 -9.36 5.76 6.07
N SER A 239 -9.15 6.14 4.80
CA SER A 239 -8.87 5.20 3.69
C SER A 239 -7.51 4.50 3.73
N GLY A 240 -6.68 4.68 4.77
CA GLY A 240 -5.38 4.00 4.89
C GLY A 240 -5.50 2.48 4.74
N VAL A 241 -6.54 1.87 5.31
CA VAL A 241 -6.81 0.43 5.18
C VAL A 241 -7.14 0.06 3.73
N VAL A 242 -7.96 0.86 3.04
CA VAL A 242 -8.31 0.62 1.63
C VAL A 242 -7.08 0.75 0.73
N PHE A 243 -6.21 1.73 0.98
CA PHE A 243 -4.93 1.87 0.25
C PHE A 243 -4.01 0.67 0.46
N LEU A 244 -3.89 0.17 1.70
CA LEU A 244 -3.13 -1.04 1.99
C LEU A 244 -3.73 -2.26 1.28
N LEU A 245 -5.03 -2.50 1.41
CA LEU A 245 -5.70 -3.66 0.81
C LEU A 245 -5.62 -3.63 -0.72
N THR A 246 -5.79 -2.47 -1.36
CA THR A 246 -5.63 -2.34 -2.82
C THR A 246 -4.18 -2.55 -3.26
N ALA A 247 -3.17 -2.13 -2.50
CA ALA A 247 -1.78 -2.51 -2.77
C ALA A 247 -1.61 -4.03 -2.70
N LEU A 248 -2.09 -4.66 -1.63
CA LEU A 248 -2.00 -6.11 -1.45
C LEU A 248 -2.70 -6.87 -2.58
N LEU A 249 -3.90 -6.43 -3.00
CA LEU A 249 -4.62 -6.98 -4.16
C LEU A 249 -3.80 -6.87 -5.44
N MET A 250 -3.23 -5.70 -5.73
CA MET A 250 -2.36 -5.50 -6.89
C MET A 250 -1.15 -6.44 -6.86
N GLY A 251 -0.52 -6.59 -5.70
CA GLY A 251 0.58 -7.53 -5.51
C GLY A 251 0.18 -8.98 -5.74
N ALA A 252 -0.95 -9.40 -5.17
CA ALA A 252 -1.44 -10.77 -5.25
C ALA A 252 -1.82 -11.13 -6.69
N ALA A 253 -2.47 -10.20 -7.40
CA ALA A 253 -2.78 -10.34 -8.81
C ALA A 253 -1.50 -10.52 -9.66
N VAL A 254 -0.47 -9.70 -9.45
CA VAL A 254 0.80 -9.87 -10.17
C VAL A 254 1.48 -11.20 -9.81
N VAL A 255 1.47 -11.62 -8.55
CA VAL A 255 2.01 -12.92 -8.15
C VAL A 255 1.30 -14.08 -8.87
N VAL A 256 -0.02 -14.02 -8.99
CA VAL A 256 -0.82 -14.99 -9.74
C VAL A 256 -0.44 -14.98 -11.23
N LEU A 257 -0.27 -13.80 -11.83
CA LEU A 257 0.17 -13.67 -13.23
C LEU A 257 1.60 -14.18 -13.46
N LEU A 258 2.46 -14.10 -12.46
CA LEU A 258 3.81 -14.70 -12.48
C LEU A 258 3.79 -16.23 -12.25
N GLY A 259 2.62 -16.84 -12.08
CA GLY A 259 2.45 -18.28 -11.87
C GLY A 259 2.61 -18.73 -10.42
N GLY A 260 2.57 -17.82 -9.46
CA GLY A 260 2.56 -18.14 -8.02
C GLY A 260 1.19 -18.63 -7.54
N ASP A 261 1.18 -19.47 -6.50
CA ASP A 261 -0.05 -19.93 -5.86
C ASP A 261 -0.63 -18.86 -4.91
N GLY A 262 -1.11 -17.77 -5.51
CA GLY A 262 -1.66 -16.60 -4.80
C GLY A 262 -3.19 -16.57 -4.75
N ARG A 263 -3.89 -17.60 -5.25
CA ARG A 263 -5.35 -17.55 -5.45
C ARG A 263 -6.13 -17.45 -4.13
N THR A 264 -5.74 -18.22 -3.12
CA THR A 264 -6.39 -18.18 -1.79
C THR A 264 -6.21 -16.83 -1.11
N ALA A 265 -4.99 -16.27 -1.17
CA ALA A 265 -4.69 -14.94 -0.69
C ALA A 265 -5.50 -13.87 -1.45
N LEU A 266 -5.61 -13.99 -2.77
CA LEU A 266 -6.39 -13.09 -3.61
C LEU A 266 -7.88 -13.09 -3.23
N LEU A 267 -8.50 -14.26 -3.05
CA LEU A 267 -9.88 -14.37 -2.58
C LEU A 267 -10.09 -13.76 -1.18
N GLY A 268 -9.17 -14.04 -0.25
CA GLY A 268 -9.23 -13.46 1.10
C GLY A 268 -9.11 -11.93 1.08
N LEU A 269 -8.22 -11.38 0.25
CA LEU A 269 -8.06 -9.95 0.07
C LEU A 269 -9.26 -9.30 -0.63
N LEU A 270 -9.90 -9.99 -1.58
CA LEU A 270 -11.14 -9.52 -2.20
C LEU A 270 -12.26 -9.41 -1.14
N ALA A 271 -12.45 -10.44 -0.32
CA ALA A 271 -13.42 -10.39 0.77
C ALA A 271 -13.10 -9.27 1.78
N ALA A 272 -11.84 -9.14 2.20
CA ALA A 272 -11.40 -8.07 3.10
C ALA A 272 -11.61 -6.67 2.50
N SER A 273 -11.37 -6.51 1.19
CA SER A 273 -11.59 -5.24 0.48
C SER A 273 -13.06 -4.91 0.37
N ALA A 274 -13.93 -5.90 0.14
CA ALA A 274 -15.38 -5.71 0.14
C ALA A 274 -15.88 -5.19 1.50
N VAL A 275 -15.41 -5.82 2.59
CA VAL A 275 -15.76 -5.39 3.97
C VAL A 275 -15.23 -3.98 4.26
N ALA A 276 -13.98 -3.69 3.91
CA ALA A 276 -13.39 -2.37 4.12
C ALA A 276 -14.16 -1.27 3.36
N LEU A 277 -14.51 -1.51 2.09
CA LEU A 277 -15.31 -0.56 1.30
C LEU A 277 -16.71 -0.37 1.89
N ALA A 278 -17.35 -1.43 2.37
CA ALA A 278 -18.66 -1.33 3.02
C ALA A 278 -18.60 -0.53 4.34
N LEU A 279 -17.56 -0.74 5.15
CA LEU A 279 -17.35 0.00 6.39
C LEU A 279 -17.05 1.49 6.13
N GLU A 280 -16.24 1.81 5.11
CA GLU A 280 -15.99 3.20 4.70
C GLU A 280 -17.29 3.86 4.20
N ALA A 281 -18.07 3.16 3.36
CA ALA A 281 -19.35 3.68 2.88
C ALA A 281 -20.31 3.97 4.05
N LEU A 282 -20.38 3.08 5.04
CA LEU A 282 -21.19 3.28 6.23
C LEU A 282 -20.67 4.45 7.10
N ALA A 283 -19.35 4.57 7.25
CA ALA A 283 -18.73 5.67 7.99
C ALA A 283 -19.02 7.03 7.35
N LEU A 284 -18.99 7.12 6.01
CA LEU A 284 -19.34 8.34 5.26
C LEU A 284 -20.83 8.65 5.38
N ALA A 285 -21.71 7.65 5.31
CA ALA A 285 -23.15 7.83 5.48
C ALA A 285 -23.52 8.40 6.87
N GLY A 286 -22.73 8.06 7.89
CA GLY A 286 -22.90 8.53 9.27
C GLY A 286 -22.54 10.01 9.50
N ARG A 287 -21.79 10.64 8.59
CA ARG A 287 -21.32 12.03 8.75
C ARG A 287 -22.07 12.95 7.78
N PRO A 288 -22.84 13.94 8.26
CA PRO A 288 -23.67 14.79 7.40
C PRO A 288 -22.90 15.45 6.24
N GLY A 289 -21.66 15.92 6.50
CA GLY A 289 -20.81 16.57 5.49
C GLY A 289 -20.21 15.63 4.44
N ASP A 290 -20.17 14.32 4.71
CA ASP A 290 -19.54 13.34 3.81
C ASP A 290 -20.57 12.62 2.91
N ARG A 291 -21.87 12.84 3.16
CA ARG A 291 -22.96 12.23 2.39
C ARG A 291 -22.99 12.66 0.93
N GLU A 292 -22.62 13.91 0.65
CA GLU A 292 -22.52 14.42 -0.72
C GLU A 292 -21.43 13.69 -1.51
N LEU A 293 -20.28 13.41 -0.87
CA LEU A 293 -19.20 12.63 -1.48
C LEU A 293 -19.61 11.20 -1.76
N LEU A 294 -20.36 10.58 -0.84
CA LEU A 294 -20.91 9.24 -1.04
C LEU A 294 -21.95 9.23 -2.17
N ALA A 295 -22.81 10.25 -2.25
CA ALA A 295 -23.79 10.39 -3.32
C ALA A 295 -23.10 10.58 -4.68
N GLU A 296 -22.04 11.38 -4.75
CA GLU A 296 -21.24 11.57 -5.97
C GLU A 296 -20.59 10.26 -6.44
N LEU A 297 -20.06 9.48 -5.50
CA LEU A 297 -19.48 8.17 -5.75
C LEU A 297 -20.48 7.11 -6.22
N THR A 298 -21.68 7.10 -5.64
CA THR A 298 -22.65 6.00 -5.83
C THR A 298 -23.74 6.29 -6.85
N THR A 299 -24.10 7.56 -7.03
CA THR A 299 -25.18 8.02 -7.93
C THR A 299 -24.77 9.16 -8.86
N GLY A 300 -23.63 9.81 -8.59
CA GLY A 300 -23.12 10.95 -9.37
C GLY A 300 -22.35 10.54 -10.61
N ALA A 301 -21.49 11.45 -11.09
CA ALA A 301 -20.75 11.27 -12.35
C ALA A 301 -19.72 10.13 -12.26
N MET A 302 -19.23 9.85 -11.04
CA MET A 302 -18.25 8.79 -10.79
C MET A 302 -18.88 7.40 -10.56
N ALA A 303 -20.21 7.32 -10.47
CA ALA A 303 -20.94 6.07 -10.22
C ALA A 303 -20.65 4.94 -11.22
N PRO A 304 -20.56 5.18 -12.54
CA PRO A 304 -20.23 4.11 -13.50
C PRO A 304 -18.83 3.53 -13.26
N LEU A 305 -17.86 4.37 -12.86
CA LEU A 305 -16.50 3.93 -12.57
C LEU A 305 -16.45 3.14 -11.25
N PHE A 306 -17.20 3.60 -10.23
CA PHE A 306 -17.30 2.92 -8.94
C PHE A 306 -18.00 1.56 -9.07
N TRP A 307 -19.24 1.52 -9.55
CA TRP A 307 -20.01 0.29 -9.64
C TRP A 307 -19.53 -0.64 -10.75
N GLY A 308 -19.18 -0.10 -11.91
CA GLY A 308 -18.76 -0.88 -13.06
C GLY A 308 -17.35 -1.44 -12.90
N LEU A 309 -16.36 -0.57 -12.72
CA LEU A 309 -14.95 -0.98 -12.74
C LEU A 309 -14.43 -1.41 -11.37
N ALA A 310 -14.64 -0.62 -10.33
CA ALA A 310 -14.08 -0.92 -9.00
C ALA A 310 -14.82 -2.10 -8.33
N VAL A 311 -16.15 -2.06 -8.27
CA VAL A 311 -16.97 -3.11 -7.62
C VAL A 311 -17.26 -4.28 -8.56
N GLY A 312 -17.85 -4.03 -9.72
CA GLY A 312 -18.28 -5.08 -10.65
C GLY A 312 -17.11 -5.88 -11.20
N ALA A 313 -16.31 -5.26 -12.07
CA ALA A 313 -15.17 -5.90 -12.71
C ALA A 313 -14.00 -6.19 -11.75
N GLY A 314 -13.78 -5.32 -10.76
CA GLY A 314 -12.64 -5.38 -9.84
C GLY A 314 -12.78 -6.32 -8.65
N LEU A 315 -14.02 -6.58 -8.21
CA LEU A 315 -14.28 -7.26 -6.94
C LEU A 315 -15.22 -8.46 -7.12
N VAL A 316 -16.42 -8.23 -7.65
CA VAL A 316 -17.47 -9.25 -7.75
C VAL A 316 -17.15 -10.29 -8.82
N LEU A 317 -16.85 -9.84 -10.05
CA LEU A 317 -16.54 -10.73 -11.18
C LEU A 317 -15.32 -11.63 -10.88
N PRO A 318 -14.19 -11.12 -10.36
CA PRO A 318 -13.04 -11.96 -10.05
C PRO A 318 -13.32 -12.94 -8.91
N ALA A 319 -14.04 -12.52 -7.86
CA ALA A 319 -14.44 -13.41 -6.79
C ALA A 319 -15.30 -14.57 -7.31
N ALA A 320 -16.33 -14.26 -8.11
CA ALA A 320 -17.20 -15.26 -8.71
C ALA A 320 -16.43 -16.20 -9.66
N GLY A 321 -15.59 -15.66 -10.54
CA GLY A 321 -14.78 -16.45 -11.47
C GLY A 321 -13.78 -17.38 -10.77
N LEU A 322 -13.10 -16.87 -9.74
CA LEU A 322 -12.17 -17.66 -8.94
C LEU A 322 -12.88 -18.74 -8.12
N LEU A 323 -14.12 -18.54 -7.67
CA LEU A 323 -14.90 -19.54 -6.95
C LEU A 323 -15.49 -20.61 -7.90
N ALA A 324 -16.06 -20.18 -9.02
CA ALA A 324 -16.73 -21.06 -9.97
C ALA A 324 -15.75 -21.94 -10.77
N LEU A 325 -14.58 -21.42 -11.15
CA LEU A 325 -13.64 -22.11 -12.04
C LEU A 325 -12.23 -22.24 -11.41
N PRO A 326 -12.11 -22.97 -10.29
CA PRO A 326 -10.93 -22.98 -9.43
C PRO A 326 -9.64 -23.48 -10.08
N ARG A 327 -9.76 -24.28 -11.14
CA ARG A 327 -8.63 -24.95 -11.81
C ARG A 327 -8.26 -24.32 -13.16
N ASN A 328 -9.04 -23.36 -13.65
CA ASN A 328 -8.80 -22.75 -14.96
C ASN A 328 -7.79 -21.60 -14.84
N ARG A 329 -6.57 -21.82 -15.36
CA ARG A 329 -5.47 -20.85 -15.33
C ARG A 329 -5.79 -19.58 -16.11
N VAL A 330 -6.50 -19.69 -17.24
CA VAL A 330 -6.87 -18.53 -18.07
C VAL A 330 -7.85 -17.64 -17.32
N VAL A 331 -8.90 -18.24 -16.74
CA VAL A 331 -9.87 -17.50 -15.91
C VAL A 331 -9.17 -16.86 -14.72
N THR A 332 -8.26 -17.57 -14.07
CA THR A 332 -7.48 -17.04 -12.94
C THR A 332 -6.62 -15.83 -13.36
N ALA A 333 -5.97 -15.88 -14.53
CA ALA A 333 -5.21 -14.75 -15.07
C ALA A 333 -6.10 -13.55 -15.43
N LEU A 334 -7.24 -13.80 -16.09
CA LEU A 334 -8.21 -12.75 -16.40
C LEU A 334 -8.77 -12.10 -15.13
N CYS A 335 -9.08 -12.88 -14.11
CA CYS A 335 -9.48 -12.38 -12.80
C CYS A 335 -8.39 -11.51 -12.17
N ALA A 336 -7.12 -11.91 -12.25
CA ALA A 336 -6.00 -11.11 -11.74
C ALA A 336 -5.87 -9.76 -12.47
N VAL A 337 -6.00 -9.73 -13.80
CA VAL A 337 -6.01 -8.48 -14.57
C VAL A 337 -7.20 -7.59 -14.19
N ALA A 338 -8.38 -8.17 -14.02
CA ALA A 338 -9.57 -7.45 -13.61
C ALA A 338 -9.42 -6.86 -12.19
N VAL A 339 -8.82 -7.60 -11.25
CA VAL A 339 -8.47 -7.08 -9.91
C VAL A 339 -7.48 -5.91 -9.99
N LEU A 340 -6.48 -5.96 -10.88
CA LEU A 340 -5.55 -4.85 -11.08
C LEU A 340 -6.27 -3.58 -11.53
N ALA A 341 -7.14 -3.70 -12.54
CA ALA A 341 -7.94 -2.59 -13.04
C ALA A 341 -8.90 -2.05 -11.96
N GLY A 342 -9.56 -2.94 -11.22
CA GLY A 342 -10.44 -2.58 -10.11
C GLY A 342 -9.73 -1.85 -8.97
N ALA A 343 -8.61 -2.39 -8.49
CA ALA A 343 -7.81 -1.75 -7.44
C ALA A 343 -7.25 -0.38 -7.88
N ALA A 344 -6.88 -0.26 -9.16
CA ALA A 344 -6.48 1.01 -9.74
C ALA A 344 -7.64 2.02 -9.78
N ALA A 345 -8.83 1.58 -10.22
CA ALA A 345 -10.03 2.40 -10.22
C ALA A 345 -10.41 2.86 -8.81
N THR A 346 -10.37 1.99 -7.80
CA THR A 346 -10.64 2.35 -6.40
C THR A 346 -9.69 3.44 -5.91
N ARG A 347 -8.39 3.33 -6.18
CA ARG A 347 -7.41 4.35 -5.79
C ARG A 347 -7.60 5.66 -6.54
N TYR A 348 -7.93 5.59 -7.82
CA TYR A 348 -8.25 6.77 -8.62
C TYR A 348 -9.52 7.46 -8.09
N LEU A 349 -10.55 6.71 -7.71
CA LEU A 349 -11.77 7.25 -7.11
C LEU A 349 -11.49 7.94 -5.77
N LEU A 350 -10.68 7.32 -4.90
CA LEU A 350 -10.26 7.94 -3.63
C LEU A 350 -9.46 9.23 -3.84
N PHE A 351 -8.77 9.34 -4.96
CA PHE A 351 -8.03 10.54 -5.34
C PHE A 351 -8.93 11.63 -5.95
N ALA A 352 -9.82 11.24 -6.86
CA ALA A 352 -10.67 12.16 -7.61
C ALA A 352 -11.86 12.69 -6.80
N VAL A 353 -12.36 11.91 -5.85
CA VAL A 353 -13.51 12.30 -5.03
C VAL A 353 -13.04 13.30 -3.96
N GLY A 354 -13.57 14.51 -4.08
CA GLY A 354 -13.16 15.68 -3.33
C GLY A 354 -12.43 16.74 -4.17
N SER A 355 -12.27 16.51 -5.48
CA SER A 355 -11.63 17.46 -6.41
C SER A 355 -12.53 18.40 -7.18
#